data_AF-A0A7I7X0Z5-F1
#
_entry.id   AF-A0A7I7X0Z5-F1
#
_cell.length_a   1.000
_cell.length_b   1.000
_cell.length_c   1.000
_cell.angle_alpha   90.00
_cell.angle_beta   90.00
_cell.angle_gamma   90.00
#
_symmetry.space_group_name_H-M   'P 1'
#
loop_
_entity.id
_entity.type
_entity.pdbx_description
1 polymer ?
#
loop_
_entity_poly.entity_id
_entity_poly.type
_entity_poly.pdbx_seq_one_letter_code
_entity_poly.pdbx_strand_id
1 'polypeptide(L)' 'MAVRERVGEYRRRMRERGLRPLQVWVPDVRTETFAAEAHRQASLLARADEAGDDQDFIEGVSAPWDEE' A
#
# COMPACT_ATOMS: atom_id res chain seq x y z
N MET A 1 -9.00 28.84 -2.61
CA MET A 1 -9.70 27.56 -2.88
C MET A 1 -10.23 26.97 -1.59
N ALA A 2 -11.53 26.70 -1.54
CA ALA A 2 -12.13 25.98 -0.42
C ALA A 2 -11.63 24.52 -0.41
N VAL A 3 -11.56 23.88 0.78
CA VAL A 3 -11.09 22.48 0.92
C VAL A 3 -11.83 21.53 -0.02
N ARG A 4 -13.14 21.75 -0.21
CA ARG A 4 -13.99 20.95 -1.11
C ARG A 4 -13.55 21.00 -2.57
N GLU A 5 -13.11 22.17 -3.02
CA GLU A 5 -12.65 22.42 -4.39
C GLU A 5 -11.33 21.68 -4.64
N ARG A 6 -10.37 21.81 -3.72
CA ARG A 6 -9.08 21.10 -3.75
C ARG A 6 -9.26 19.58 -3.77
N VAL A 7 -10.16 19.05 -2.93
CA VAL A 7 -10.47 17.60 -2.90
C VAL A 7 -11.14 17.15 -4.20
N GLY A 8 -11.98 18.00 -4.80
CA GLY A 8 -12.60 17.75 -6.11
C GLY A 8 -11.57 17.63 -7.23
N GLU A 9 -10.66 18.59 -7.34
CA GLU A 9 -9.59 18.60 -8.34
C GLU A 9 -8.64 17.40 -8.18
N TYR A 10 -8.25 17.08 -6.93
CA TYR A 10 -7.43 15.92 -6.64
C TYR A 10 -8.08 14.62 -7.14
N ARG A 11 -9.38 14.42 -6.85
CA ARG A 11 -10.13 13.24 -7.31
C ARG A 11 -10.25 13.22 -8.84
N ARG A 12 -10.43 14.37 -9.51
CA ARG A 12 -10.44 14.46 -10.98
C ARG A 12 -9.13 13.94 -11.58
N ARG A 13 -7.99 14.48 -11.11
CA ARG A 13 -6.66 14.06 -11.56
C ARG A 13 -6.39 12.58 -11.31
N MET A 14 -6.84 12.03 -10.18
CA MET A 14 -6.69 10.59 -9.90
C MET A 14 -7.51 9.73 -10.87
N ARG A 15 -8.74 10.14 -11.22
CA ARG A 15 -9.56 9.42 -12.21
C ARG A 15 -8.97 9.45 -13.62
N GLU A 16 -8.40 10.58 -14.02
CA GLU A 16 -7.70 10.70 -15.32
C GLU A 16 -6.48 9.76 -15.43
N ARG A 17 -5.86 9.41 -14.30
CA ARG A 17 -4.80 8.39 -14.21
C ARG A 17 -5.32 6.95 -14.15
N GLY A 18 -6.63 6.73 -14.31
CA GLY A 18 -7.26 5.40 -14.23
C GLY A 18 -7.51 4.89 -12.81
N LEU A 19 -7.31 5.71 -11.77
CA LEU A 19 -7.50 5.29 -10.38
C LEU A 19 -8.95 5.53 -9.92
N ARG A 20 -9.50 4.58 -9.18
CA ARG A 20 -10.84 4.69 -8.55
C ARG A 20 -10.69 4.84 -7.04
N PRO A 21 -11.28 5.88 -6.42
CA PRO A 21 -11.24 6.03 -4.97
C PRO A 21 -12.06 4.93 -4.29
N LEU A 22 -11.45 4.23 -3.34
CA LEU A 22 -12.10 3.29 -2.44
C LEU A 22 -12.22 3.93 -1.05
N GLN A 23 -13.44 3.96 -0.52
CA GLN A 23 -13.69 4.37 0.86
C GLN A 23 -14.13 3.15 1.64
N VAL A 24 -13.32 2.76 2.62
CA VAL A 24 -13.57 1.64 3.51
C VAL A 24 -13.44 2.13 4.94
N TRP A 25 -14.25 1.55 5.81
CA TRP A 25 -14.09 1.71 7.24
C TRP A 25 -13.08 0.69 7.73
N VAL A 26 -12.07 1.17 8.46
CA VAL A 26 -11.05 0.34 9.09
C VAL A 26 -11.15 0.49 10.61
N PRO A 27 -10.73 -0.51 11.40
CA PRO A 27 -10.61 -0.36 12.85
C PRO A 27 -9.68 0.81 13.21
N ASP A 28 -9.83 1.36 14.41
CA ASP A 28 -8.97 2.45 14.87
C ASP A 28 -7.52 1.96 14.98
N VAL A 29 -6.68 2.51 14.08
CA VAL A 29 -5.26 2.19 13.94
C VAL A 29 -4.41 2.59 15.14
N ARG A 30 -4.97 3.36 16.08
CA ARG A 30 -4.29 3.77 17.31
C ARG A 30 -4.45 2.77 18.46
N THR A 31 -5.27 1.74 18.29
CA THR A 31 -5.53 0.75 19.33
C THR A 31 -4.45 -0.33 19.38
N GLU A 32 -4.17 -0.84 20.57
CA GLU A 32 -3.24 -1.97 20.75
C GLU A 32 -3.72 -3.22 20.01
N THR A 33 -5.04 -3.44 19.96
CA THR A 33 -5.64 -4.55 19.20
C THR A 33 -5.32 -4.46 17.71
N PHE A 34 -5.38 -3.26 17.11
CA PHE A 34 -5.01 -3.07 15.72
C PHE A 34 -3.52 -3.36 15.51
N ALA A 35 -2.64 -2.87 16.40
CA ALA A 35 -1.21 -3.13 16.32
C ALA A 35 -0.90 -4.63 16.38
N ALA A 36 -1.56 -5.37 17.27
CA ALA A 36 -1.40 -6.81 17.40
C ALA A 36 -1.85 -7.57 16.12
N GLU A 37 -3.01 -7.21 15.56
CA GLU A 37 -3.50 -7.86 14.34
C GLU A 37 -2.67 -7.48 13.11
N ALA A 38 -2.23 -6.22 12.99
CA ALA A 38 -1.33 -5.78 11.93
C ALA A 38 -0.01 -6.55 11.97
N HIS A 39 0.57 -6.73 13.16
CA HIS A 39 1.79 -7.52 13.34
C HIS A 39 1.57 -9.00 12.96
N ARG A 40 0.47 -9.60 13.42
CA ARG A 40 0.10 -10.98 13.08
C ARG A 40 -0.05 -11.17 11.57
N GLN A 41 -0.80 -10.29 10.90
CA GLN A 41 -1.04 -10.39 9.45
C GLN A 41 0.22 -10.15 8.64
N ALA A 42 1.04 -9.15 9.00
CA ALA A 42 2.32 -8.91 8.34
C ALA A 42 3.26 -10.13 8.47
N SER A 43 3.29 -10.75 9.65
CA SER A 43 4.07 -11.98 9.86
C SER A 43 3.59 -13.16 9.01
N LEU A 44 2.28 -13.29 8.81
CA LEU A 44 1.72 -14.33 7.93
C LEU A 44 2.08 -14.08 6.46
N LEU A 45 2.02 -12.83 6.00
CA LEU A 45 2.39 -12.46 4.65
C LEU A 45 3.89 -12.69 4.40
N ALA A 46 4.76 -12.23 5.29
CA ALA A 46 6.21 -12.44 5.16
C ALA A 46 6.56 -13.93 5.03
N ARG A 47 5.91 -14.80 5.81
CA ARG A 47 6.10 -16.26 5.72
C ARG A 47 5.53 -16.88 4.45
N ALA A 48 4.48 -16.28 3.88
CA ALA A 48 3.92 -16.73 2.61
C ALA A 48 4.77 -16.29 1.42
N ASP A 49 5.44 -15.13 1.54
CA ASP A 49 6.30 -14.52 0.52
C ASP A 49 7.65 -15.25 0.38
N GLU A 50 8.15 -15.85 1.47
CA GLU A 50 9.34 -16.73 1.46
C GLU A 50 9.21 -17.98 0.54
N ALA A 51 8.08 -18.21 -0.12
CA ALA A 51 7.80 -19.42 -0.90
C ALA A 51 7.44 -19.19 -2.39
N GLY A 52 7.73 -18.02 -2.98
CA GLY A 52 7.35 -17.69 -4.36
C GLY A 52 8.50 -17.51 -5.34
N ASP A 53 8.38 -18.13 -6.54
CA ASP A 53 9.21 -17.90 -7.74
C ASP A 53 9.25 -16.41 -8.16
N ASP A 54 8.21 -15.66 -7.79
CA ASP A 54 8.07 -14.22 -8.09
C ASP A 54 9.16 -13.37 -7.41
N GLN A 55 9.54 -13.69 -6.16
CA GLN A 55 10.56 -12.93 -5.43
C GLN A 55 11.96 -13.20 -6.03
N ASP A 56 12.27 -14.46 -6.33
CA ASP A 56 13.52 -14.84 -7.02
C ASP A 56 13.62 -14.18 -8.41
N PHE A 57 12.51 -14.13 -9.15
CA PHE A 57 12.45 -13.43 -10.44
C PHE A 57 12.71 -11.93 -10.27
N ILE A 58 12.02 -11.26 -9.33
CA ILE A 58 12.20 -9.82 -9.09
C ILE A 58 13.64 -9.51 -8.70
N GLU A 59 14.26 -10.30 -7.82
CA GLU A 59 15.66 -10.14 -7.45
C GLU A 59 16.59 -10.36 -8.64
N GLY A 60 16.33 -11.36 -9.48
CA GLY A 60 17.11 -11.66 -10.68
C GLY A 60 17.04 -10.58 -11.77
N VAL A 61 15.94 -9.83 -11.87
CA VAL A 61 15.77 -8.75 -12.86
C VAL A 61 16.00 -7.35 -12.31
N SER A 62 16.11 -7.19 -10.98
CA SER A 62 16.37 -5.89 -10.35
C SER A 62 17.83 -5.49 -10.55
N ALA A 63 18.06 -4.32 -11.13
CA ALA A 63 19.39 -3.71 -11.11
C ALA A 63 19.69 -3.18 -9.70
N PRO A 64 20.95 -3.22 -9.23
CA PRO A 64 21.34 -2.47 -8.04
C PRO A 64 20.90 -1.02 -8.21
N TRP A 65 20.24 -0.49 -7.20
CA TRP A 65 20.04 0.95 -7.12
C TRP A 65 21.42 1.52 -6.83
N ASP A 66 22.14 1.95 -7.87
CA ASP A 66 23.44 2.60 -7.73
C ASP A 66 23.28 3.71 -6.67
N GLU A 67 24.04 3.59 -5.58
CA GLU A 67 24.24 4.68 -4.64
C GLU A 67 24.75 5.88 -5.44
N GLU A 68 24.08 7.02 -5.29
CA GLU A 68 24.31 8.28 -6.02
C GLU A 68 25.79 8.63 -6.27
#